data_AF-A0A954W6K1-F1
#
_entry.id   AF-A0A954W6K1-F1
#
_cell.length_a   1.000
_cell.length_b   1.000
_cell.length_c   1.000
_cell.angle_alpha   90.00
_cell.angle_beta   90.00
_cell.angle_gamma   90.00
#
_symmetry.space_group_name_H-M   'P 1'
#
loop_
_entity.id
_entity.type
_entity.pdbx_description
1 polymer ?
#
loop_
_entity_poly.entity_id
_entity_poly.type
_entity_poly.pdbx_seq_one_letter_code
_entity_poly.pdbx_strand_id
1 'polypeptide(L)'
;MKPDAELLSPAGRDLLNRRGFLAHSATGLGALALTGLLDRDGLLAADEAWRPDIDPQKPHAARTGHYTGRAKQVLVIFCSGACSHVDTWDYKPELVRLDGQPMPGDAKLVTFQGENGALTKSPYAFRRRGQCGKFTSDLLPRLGEMVDDMCFVHSLTSKTNTHGPGENYMSTGFTLDGFPSVGAWTTYALGSECDDLPAFVAIPDPRGVPQSSINNWGPGFLPAMFQGTPFNAQQPIRYLQPPASISADEDLATRDFLRRLNERHLEAFPGDTTLAARIASYELAARMQLSVPEVSDLDSEPEHVLRMYGADDANTIKAGFARNCILARRLLER
;
A
#
# COMPACT_ATOMS: atom_id res chain seq x y z
N MET A 1 -50.28 60.84 13.34
CA MET A 1 -49.80 59.44 13.41
C MET A 1 -49.98 58.81 12.03
N LYS A 2 -48.90 58.65 11.26
CA LYS A 2 -48.86 57.74 10.11
C LYS A 2 -48.23 56.43 10.61
N PRO A 3 -48.72 55.25 10.23
CA PRO A 3 -48.15 53.99 10.71
C PRO A 3 -46.73 53.82 10.18
N ASP A 4 -45.85 53.25 11.01
CA ASP A 4 -44.47 52.94 10.67
C ASP A 4 -44.39 52.12 9.38
N ALA A 5 -43.58 52.58 8.43
CA ALA A 5 -43.28 51.80 7.25
C ALA A 5 -42.41 50.60 7.68
N GLU A 6 -42.98 49.40 7.60
CA GLU A 6 -42.29 48.15 7.93
C GLU A 6 -40.96 48.05 7.14
N LEU A 7 -39.85 48.07 7.87
CA LEU A 7 -38.50 47.88 7.33
C LEU A 7 -38.26 46.40 7.01
N LEU A 8 -38.94 45.91 5.98
CA LEU A 8 -38.68 44.57 5.46
C LEU A 8 -37.34 44.56 4.73
N SER A 9 -36.48 43.60 5.09
CA SER A 9 -35.22 43.33 4.38
C SER A 9 -35.51 42.98 2.91
N PRO A 10 -34.52 43.13 2.00
CA PRO A 10 -34.70 42.74 0.60
C PRO A 10 -35.22 41.31 0.43
N ALA A 11 -34.72 40.36 1.25
CA ALA A 11 -35.21 38.98 1.29
C ALA A 11 -36.66 38.87 1.77
N GLY A 12 -37.05 39.65 2.79
CA GLY A 12 -38.45 39.71 3.25
C GLY A 12 -39.39 40.27 2.19
N ARG A 13 -38.97 41.28 1.43
CA ARG A 13 -39.76 41.84 0.31
C ARG A 13 -39.90 40.85 -0.85
N ASP A 14 -38.89 40.04 -1.12
CA ASP A 14 -38.95 39.00 -2.15
C ASP A 14 -39.89 37.85 -1.78
N LEU A 15 -39.91 37.43 -0.51
CA LEU A 15 -40.83 36.41 -0.02
C LEU A 15 -42.28 36.89 0.05
N LEU A 16 -42.51 38.19 0.25
CA LEU A 16 -43.85 38.78 0.35
C LEU A 16 -44.43 39.22 -0.99
N ASN A 17 -43.62 39.30 -2.05
CA ASN A 17 -44.14 39.56 -3.39
C ASN A 17 -44.70 38.27 -4.01
N ARG A 18 -45.87 38.36 -4.66
CA ARG A 18 -46.61 37.21 -5.20
C ARG A 18 -45.75 36.31 -6.10
N ARG A 19 -44.81 36.90 -6.87
CA ARG A 19 -43.95 36.16 -7.79
C ARG A 19 -42.89 35.37 -7.04
N GLY A 20 -42.23 35.96 -6.05
CA GLY A 20 -41.24 35.33 -5.20
C GLY A 20 -41.86 34.29 -4.29
N PHE A 21 -43.02 34.55 -3.69
CA PHE A 21 -43.77 33.55 -2.91
C PHE A 21 -44.13 32.31 -3.75
N LEU A 22 -44.71 32.52 -4.94
CA LEU A 22 -45.08 31.40 -5.82
C LEU A 22 -43.86 30.69 -6.39
N ALA A 23 -42.80 31.40 -6.76
CA ALA A 23 -41.57 30.80 -7.26
C ALA A 23 -40.88 29.96 -6.18
N HIS A 24 -40.70 30.48 -4.96
CA HIS A 24 -40.06 29.75 -3.85
C HIS A 24 -40.92 28.58 -3.35
N SER A 25 -42.25 28.72 -3.33
CA SER A 25 -43.13 27.62 -2.95
C SER A 25 -43.15 26.51 -4.01
N ALA A 26 -43.14 26.88 -5.30
CA ALA A 26 -43.09 25.92 -6.40
C ALA A 26 -41.73 25.21 -6.49
N THR A 27 -40.61 25.93 -6.30
CA THR A 27 -39.28 25.33 -6.26
C THR A 27 -39.05 24.50 -5.01
N GLY A 28 -39.58 24.90 -3.85
CA GLY A 28 -39.53 24.13 -2.60
C GLY A 28 -40.33 22.83 -2.68
N LEU A 29 -41.58 22.89 -3.17
CA LEU A 29 -42.39 21.68 -3.41
C LEU A 29 -41.79 20.79 -4.50
N GLY A 30 -41.24 21.40 -5.56
CA GLY A 30 -40.53 20.69 -6.62
C GLY A 30 -39.27 19.99 -6.12
N ALA A 31 -38.52 20.62 -5.21
CA ALA A 31 -37.34 20.03 -4.58
C ALA A 31 -37.72 18.85 -3.67
N LEU A 32 -38.82 18.95 -2.91
CA LEU A 32 -39.33 17.83 -2.11
C LEU A 32 -39.80 16.66 -2.98
N ALA A 33 -40.51 16.95 -4.08
CA ALA A 33 -40.95 15.93 -5.03
C ALA A 33 -39.75 15.28 -5.74
N LEU A 34 -38.76 16.06 -6.16
CA LEU A 34 -37.52 15.56 -6.75
C LEU A 34 -36.73 14.71 -5.74
N THR A 35 -36.62 15.15 -4.48
CA THR A 35 -35.97 14.39 -3.41
C THR A 35 -36.68 13.05 -3.19
N GLY A 36 -38.01 13.04 -3.12
CA GLY A 36 -38.79 11.80 -2.99
C GLY A 36 -38.70 10.88 -4.21
N LEU A 37 -38.58 11.43 -5.43
CA LEU A 37 -38.34 10.63 -6.64
C LEU A 37 -36.93 10.05 -6.65
N LEU A 38 -35.92 10.84 -6.28
CA LEU A 38 -34.54 10.38 -6.13
C LEU A 38 -34.43 9.32 -5.03
N ASP A 39 -35.18 9.44 -3.93
CA ASP A 39 -35.21 8.45 -2.84
C ASP A 39 -35.81 7.13 -3.32
N ARG A 40 -37.00 7.22 -3.96
CA ARG A 40 -37.70 6.07 -4.53
C ARG A 40 -36.89 5.34 -5.58
N ASP A 41 -36.13 6.08 -6.39
CA ASP A 41 -35.33 5.53 -7.48
C ASP A 41 -33.89 5.15 -7.02
N GLY A 42 -33.56 5.31 -5.72
CA GLY A 42 -32.26 4.96 -5.14
C GLY A 42 -31.09 5.85 -5.58
N LEU A 43 -31.39 7.07 -6.01
CA LEU A 43 -30.47 8.06 -6.59
C LEU A 43 -30.13 9.21 -5.63
N LEU A 44 -30.77 9.32 -4.48
CA LEU A 44 -30.20 10.06 -3.35
C LEU A 44 -28.93 9.31 -2.96
N ALA A 45 -27.79 10.02 -2.98
CA ALA A 45 -26.43 9.52 -2.75
C ALA A 45 -26.44 8.12 -2.12
N ALA A 46 -26.35 7.08 -2.96
CA ALA A 46 -26.50 5.72 -2.51
C ALA A 46 -25.50 5.46 -1.38
N ASP A 47 -26.01 5.13 -0.19
CA ASP A 47 -25.21 4.76 0.99
C ASP A 47 -24.42 3.45 0.80
N GLU A 48 -24.40 2.86 -0.40
CA GLU A 48 -23.75 1.59 -0.69
C GLU A 48 -22.55 1.69 -1.65
N ALA A 49 -21.81 2.80 -1.63
CA ALA A 49 -20.39 2.66 -1.93
C ALA A 49 -19.74 1.95 -0.74
N TRP A 50 -19.51 0.62 -0.84
CA TRP A 50 -18.84 -0.13 0.22
C TRP A 50 -17.57 0.61 0.64
N ARG A 51 -17.58 1.17 1.85
CA ARG A 51 -16.43 1.72 2.54
C ARG A 51 -16.28 0.91 3.81
N PRO A 52 -15.07 0.46 4.15
CA PRO A 52 -14.83 -0.15 5.45
C PRO A 52 -15.29 0.82 6.53
N ASP A 53 -16.01 0.31 7.53
CA ASP A 53 -16.26 1.06 8.75
C ASP A 53 -14.92 1.17 9.50
N ILE A 54 -14.40 2.39 9.58
CA ILE A 54 -13.10 2.68 10.19
C ILE A 54 -13.38 3.47 11.46
N ASP A 55 -13.23 2.81 12.60
CA ASP A 55 -13.13 3.50 13.88
C ASP A 55 -11.94 4.47 13.83
N PRO A 56 -12.17 5.79 13.90
CA PRO A 56 -11.09 6.77 13.86
C PRO A 56 -10.11 6.62 15.03
N GLN A 57 -10.52 6.03 16.16
CA GLN A 57 -9.68 5.78 17.33
C GLN A 57 -8.82 4.53 17.18
N LYS A 58 -9.25 3.56 16.37
CA LYS A 58 -8.53 2.30 16.09
C LYS A 58 -8.48 1.99 14.61
N PRO A 59 -7.91 2.87 13.79
CA PRO A 59 -8.12 2.77 12.36
C PRO A 59 -7.25 1.70 11.69
N HIS A 60 -6.33 1.06 12.44
CA HIS A 60 -5.61 -0.13 12.00
C HIS A 60 -6.26 -1.45 12.43
N ALA A 61 -7.30 -1.42 13.26
CA ALA A 61 -7.91 -2.64 13.78
C ALA A 61 -8.39 -3.55 12.65
N ALA A 62 -8.24 -4.86 12.87
CA ALA A 62 -8.69 -5.89 11.96
C ALA A 62 -10.18 -5.73 11.62
N ARG A 63 -10.51 -5.97 10.36
CA ARG A 63 -11.86 -5.86 9.80
C ARG A 63 -12.28 -7.17 9.16
N THR A 64 -13.59 -7.40 9.15
CA THR A 64 -14.16 -8.56 8.46
C THR A 64 -14.16 -8.29 6.96
N GLY A 65 -13.41 -9.10 6.21
CA GLY A 65 -13.43 -9.07 4.75
C GLY A 65 -14.70 -9.70 4.17
N HIS A 66 -14.93 -9.51 2.86
CA HIS A 66 -16.05 -10.15 2.15
C HIS A 66 -15.94 -11.69 2.13
N TYR A 67 -14.72 -12.22 2.24
CA TYR A 67 -14.43 -13.64 2.29
C TYR A 67 -13.52 -13.95 3.48
N THR A 68 -13.60 -15.17 3.99
CA THR A 68 -12.62 -15.69 4.94
C THR A 68 -11.27 -15.88 4.25
N GLY A 69 -10.31 -15.01 4.57
CA GLY A 69 -8.94 -15.12 4.08
C GLY A 69 -8.25 -16.37 4.62
N ARG A 70 -7.64 -17.18 3.75
CA ARG A 70 -6.83 -18.34 4.18
C ARG A 70 -5.41 -17.95 4.57
N ALA A 71 -4.86 -16.90 3.96
CA ALA A 71 -3.57 -16.34 4.31
C ALA A 71 -3.75 -15.29 5.42
N LYS A 72 -2.94 -15.39 6.48
CA LYS A 72 -2.90 -14.40 7.57
C LYS A 72 -1.73 -13.43 7.44
N GLN A 73 -0.68 -13.88 6.76
CA GLN A 73 0.61 -13.21 6.62
C GLN A 73 0.96 -13.19 5.14
N VAL A 74 1.34 -12.03 4.62
CA VAL A 74 1.69 -11.84 3.21
C VAL A 74 3.05 -11.17 3.11
N LEU A 75 4.00 -11.86 2.46
CA LEU A 75 5.30 -11.30 2.11
C LEU A 75 5.37 -11.10 0.60
N VAL A 76 5.62 -9.87 0.18
CA VAL A 76 5.85 -9.54 -1.24
C VAL A 76 7.33 -9.25 -1.43
N ILE A 77 8.00 -10.09 -2.24
CA ILE A 77 9.38 -9.85 -2.67
C ILE A 77 9.33 -9.22 -4.06
N PHE A 78 9.53 -7.91 -4.12
CA PHE A 78 9.58 -7.17 -5.37
C PHE A 78 11.03 -6.91 -5.80
N CYS A 79 11.48 -7.60 -6.84
CA CYS A 79 12.80 -7.38 -7.42
C CYS A 79 12.74 -6.23 -8.45
N SER A 80 13.03 -5.00 -8.04
CA SER A 80 13.18 -3.85 -8.97
C SER A 80 14.28 -4.14 -10.01
N GLY A 81 14.02 -3.80 -11.27
CA GLY A 81 14.82 -4.24 -12.42
C GLY A 81 14.52 -5.66 -12.92
N ALA A 82 13.70 -6.40 -12.16
CA ALA A 82 13.21 -7.75 -12.39
C ALA A 82 14.27 -8.86 -12.47
N CYS A 83 13.88 -10.05 -12.03
CA CYS A 83 14.51 -11.27 -12.51
C CYS A 83 13.85 -11.63 -13.84
N SER A 84 14.64 -11.78 -14.91
CA SER A 84 14.10 -12.06 -16.24
C SER A 84 13.28 -13.36 -16.22
N HIS A 85 11.98 -13.25 -16.48
CA HIS A 85 11.06 -14.39 -16.44
C HIS A 85 11.41 -15.43 -17.53
N VAL A 86 11.83 -14.98 -18.72
CA VAL A 86 12.30 -15.87 -19.81
C VAL A 86 13.63 -16.56 -19.51
N ASP A 87 14.38 -16.05 -18.53
CA ASP A 87 15.64 -16.63 -18.06
C ASP A 87 15.50 -17.49 -16.80
N THR A 88 14.30 -17.56 -16.21
CA THR A 88 14.08 -18.24 -14.93
C THR A 88 12.93 -19.23 -14.97
N TRP A 89 11.72 -18.73 -15.23
CA TRP A 89 10.49 -19.46 -15.00
C TRP A 89 9.71 -19.74 -16.29
N ASP A 90 10.00 -19.08 -17.40
CA ASP A 90 9.15 -19.13 -18.59
C ASP A 90 9.94 -19.64 -19.79
N TYR A 91 10.01 -20.97 -19.92
CA TYR A 91 10.68 -21.59 -21.06
C TYR A 91 9.93 -21.28 -22.36
N LYS A 92 10.61 -20.61 -23.29
CA LYS A 92 10.11 -20.25 -24.62
C LYS A 92 10.85 -21.03 -25.72
N PRO A 93 10.37 -22.22 -26.14
CA PRO A 93 11.01 -23.01 -27.21
C PRO A 93 11.20 -22.21 -28.51
N GLU A 94 10.24 -21.35 -28.84
CA GLU A 94 10.27 -20.53 -30.05
C GLU A 94 11.37 -19.46 -29.99
N LEU A 95 11.63 -18.88 -28.80
CA LEU A 95 12.73 -17.95 -28.59
C LEU A 95 14.08 -18.64 -28.80
N VAL A 96 14.21 -19.91 -28.37
CA VAL A 96 15.41 -20.71 -28.61
C VAL A 96 15.61 -20.97 -30.11
N ARG A 97 14.52 -21.26 -30.84
CA ARG A 97 14.56 -21.50 -32.29
C ARG A 97 14.95 -20.25 -33.08
N LEU A 98 14.54 -19.08 -32.61
CA LEU A 98 14.75 -17.78 -33.26
C LEU A 98 15.96 -17.01 -32.72
N ASP A 99 16.83 -17.66 -31.94
CA ASP A 99 18.04 -17.04 -31.41
C ASP A 99 18.91 -16.43 -32.52
N GLY A 100 19.33 -15.17 -32.32
CA GLY A 100 20.09 -14.39 -33.30
C GLY A 100 19.28 -13.86 -34.49
N GLN A 101 17.97 -14.12 -34.57
CA GLN A 101 17.10 -13.61 -35.64
C GLN A 101 16.36 -12.34 -35.19
N PRO A 102 15.98 -11.43 -36.12
CA PRO A 102 15.12 -10.30 -35.78
C PRO A 102 13.74 -10.76 -35.30
N MET A 103 13.11 -9.98 -34.41
CA MET A 103 11.78 -10.29 -33.90
C MET A 103 10.73 -10.28 -35.04
N PRO A 104 10.00 -11.39 -35.28
CA PRO A 104 8.99 -11.43 -36.33
C PRO A 104 7.88 -10.40 -36.09
N GLY A 105 7.56 -9.60 -37.12
CA GLY A 105 6.46 -8.63 -37.07
C GLY A 105 6.76 -7.32 -36.36
N ASP A 106 7.96 -7.16 -35.75
CA ASP A 106 8.27 -6.04 -34.85
C ASP A 106 9.33 -5.08 -35.40
N ALA A 107 9.61 -5.15 -36.71
CA ALA A 107 10.62 -4.35 -37.41
C ALA A 107 10.40 -2.82 -37.35
N LYS A 108 9.31 -2.34 -36.73
CA LYS A 108 8.99 -0.92 -36.55
C LYS A 108 8.83 -0.51 -35.08
N LEU A 109 8.97 -1.44 -34.13
CA LEU A 109 8.87 -1.10 -32.72
C LEU A 109 10.18 -0.48 -32.26
N VAL A 110 10.15 0.84 -32.09
CA VAL A 110 11.22 1.61 -31.48
C VAL A 110 10.78 1.93 -30.06
N THR A 111 11.48 1.37 -29.08
CA THR A 111 11.21 1.62 -27.67
C THR A 111 11.88 2.91 -27.21
N PHE A 112 11.65 3.34 -25.97
CA PHE A 112 12.40 4.44 -25.37
C PHE A 112 13.92 4.16 -25.35
N GLN A 113 14.33 2.89 -25.36
CA GLN A 113 15.72 2.44 -25.40
C GLN A 113 16.30 2.30 -26.82
N GLY A 114 15.50 2.55 -27.87
CA GLY A 114 15.91 2.47 -29.27
C GLY A 114 15.31 1.29 -30.03
N GLU A 115 15.91 0.98 -31.18
CA GLU A 115 15.53 -0.15 -32.04
C GLU A 115 15.81 -1.49 -31.35
N ASN A 116 14.91 -2.45 -31.56
CA ASN A 116 15.09 -3.80 -31.04
C ASN A 116 16.23 -4.52 -31.77
N GLY A 117 17.13 -5.14 -31.00
CA GLY A 117 18.16 -6.04 -31.52
C GLY A 117 17.61 -7.41 -31.93
N ALA A 118 18.53 -8.32 -32.25
CA ALA A 118 18.18 -9.72 -32.48
C ALA A 118 17.63 -10.39 -31.21
N LEU A 119 16.69 -11.31 -31.37
CA LEU A 119 16.21 -12.17 -30.30
C LEU A 119 17.37 -12.95 -29.69
N THR A 120 17.39 -13.06 -28.37
CA THR A 120 18.42 -13.79 -27.64
C THR A 120 17.75 -14.87 -26.81
N LYS A 121 18.18 -16.12 -26.98
CA LYS A 121 17.74 -17.21 -26.10
C LYS A 121 18.30 -17.02 -24.69
N SER A 122 17.67 -17.66 -23.71
CA SER A 122 18.23 -17.67 -22.37
C SER A 122 19.65 -18.28 -22.35
N PRO A 123 20.61 -17.66 -21.64
CA PRO A 123 21.95 -18.23 -21.49
C PRO A 123 21.96 -19.44 -20.53
N TYR A 124 20.86 -19.68 -19.81
CA TYR A 124 20.75 -20.77 -18.84
C TYR A 124 19.98 -21.94 -19.43
N ALA A 125 20.45 -23.16 -19.16
CA ALA A 125 19.74 -24.38 -19.55
C ALA A 125 18.43 -24.51 -18.76
N PHE A 126 17.36 -24.91 -19.43
CA PHE A 126 16.07 -25.21 -18.82
C PHE A 126 15.88 -26.72 -18.64
N ARG A 127 15.31 -27.11 -17.51
CA ARG A 127 15.00 -28.50 -17.17
C ARG A 127 13.63 -28.58 -16.52
N ARG A 128 12.96 -29.72 -16.70
CA ARG A 128 11.75 -30.04 -15.95
C ARG A 128 12.13 -30.33 -14.49
N ARG A 129 11.44 -29.71 -13.54
CA ARG A 129 11.61 -29.92 -12.11
C ARG A 129 10.25 -30.16 -11.45
N GLY A 130 10.30 -30.73 -10.25
CA GLY A 130 9.11 -31.09 -9.48
C GLY A 130 8.24 -32.16 -10.13
N GLN A 131 7.17 -32.51 -9.44
CA GLN A 131 6.13 -33.42 -9.90
C GLN A 131 5.25 -32.78 -10.98
N CYS A 132 5.05 -31.46 -10.92
CA CYS A 132 4.35 -30.70 -11.95
C CYS A 132 5.12 -30.63 -13.28
N GLY A 133 6.41 -31.00 -13.29
CA GLY A 133 7.25 -31.00 -14.47
C GLY A 133 7.48 -29.60 -15.05
N LYS A 134 7.40 -28.55 -14.21
CA LYS A 134 7.62 -27.16 -14.58
C LYS A 134 9.03 -27.01 -15.15
N PHE A 135 9.15 -26.40 -16.32
CA PHE A 135 10.46 -25.97 -16.81
C PHE A 135 10.93 -24.75 -16.05
N THR A 136 12.14 -24.84 -15.47
CA THR A 136 12.87 -23.72 -14.88
C THR A 136 14.32 -23.77 -15.31
N SER A 137 15.00 -22.62 -15.28
CA SER A 137 16.41 -22.55 -15.64
C SER A 137 17.34 -22.98 -14.50
N ASP A 138 18.59 -23.25 -14.84
CA ASP A 138 19.66 -23.51 -13.88
C ASP A 138 20.19 -22.24 -13.19
N LEU A 139 19.61 -21.04 -13.46
CA LEU A 139 19.98 -19.80 -12.76
C LEU A 139 19.58 -19.84 -11.28
N LEU A 140 18.40 -20.40 -10.98
CA LEU A 140 17.83 -20.45 -9.63
C LEU A 140 17.52 -21.90 -9.22
N PRO A 141 18.52 -22.80 -9.16
CA PRO A 141 18.28 -24.24 -9.06
C PRO A 141 17.56 -24.63 -7.76
N ARG A 142 17.86 -23.95 -6.64
CA ARG A 142 17.25 -24.20 -5.33
C ARG A 142 15.79 -23.76 -5.28
N LEU A 143 15.45 -22.62 -5.88
CA LEU A 143 14.04 -22.21 -6.02
C LEU A 143 13.31 -23.08 -7.04
N GLY A 144 14.00 -23.53 -8.09
CA GLY A 144 13.47 -24.49 -9.06
C GLY A 144 13.12 -25.86 -8.48
N GLU A 145 13.72 -26.26 -7.35
CA GLU A 145 13.33 -27.48 -6.62
C GLU A 145 12.01 -27.33 -5.87
N MET A 146 11.54 -26.09 -5.65
CA MET A 146 10.32 -25.77 -4.91
C MET A 146 9.12 -25.49 -5.83
N VAL A 147 9.20 -25.83 -7.12
CA VAL A 147 8.17 -25.47 -8.12
C VAL A 147 6.79 -26.06 -7.83
N ASP A 148 6.72 -27.17 -7.08
CA ASP A 148 5.45 -27.78 -6.67
C ASP A 148 4.75 -26.97 -5.57
N ASP A 149 5.48 -26.11 -4.85
CA ASP A 149 4.96 -25.19 -3.82
C ASP A 149 4.69 -23.77 -4.36
N MET A 150 4.90 -23.56 -5.67
CA MET A 150 4.79 -22.26 -6.32
C MET A 150 3.58 -22.21 -7.26
N CYS A 151 2.89 -21.06 -7.25
CA CYS A 151 1.91 -20.72 -8.28
C CYS A 151 2.51 -19.71 -9.26
N PHE A 152 2.47 -20.03 -10.55
CA PHE A 152 2.96 -19.16 -11.61
C PHE A 152 1.80 -18.46 -12.31
N VAL A 153 1.82 -17.12 -12.32
CA VAL A 153 0.81 -16.31 -13.02
C VAL A 153 1.40 -15.75 -14.32
N HIS A 154 1.34 -16.54 -15.39
CA HIS A 154 1.86 -16.16 -16.71
C HIS A 154 0.94 -15.21 -17.50
N SER A 155 -0.27 -14.94 -16.99
CA SER A 155 -1.26 -14.08 -17.64
C SER A 155 -1.06 -12.59 -17.36
N LEU A 156 -0.09 -12.21 -16.53
CA LEU A 156 0.19 -10.81 -16.23
C LEU A 156 0.79 -10.11 -17.44
N THR A 157 0.21 -8.97 -17.80
CA THR A 157 0.68 -8.09 -18.87
C THR A 157 0.79 -6.67 -18.34
N SER A 158 1.62 -5.85 -18.97
CA SER A 158 1.80 -4.45 -18.64
C SER A 158 1.58 -3.59 -19.87
N LYS A 159 1.07 -2.37 -19.66
CA LYS A 159 0.87 -1.37 -20.73
C LYS A 159 2.10 -0.49 -20.95
N THR A 160 3.19 -0.75 -20.23
CA THR A 160 4.42 0.05 -20.30
C THR A 160 5.66 -0.83 -20.45
N ASN A 161 6.63 -0.30 -21.20
CA ASN A 161 7.97 -0.85 -21.42
C ASN A 161 9.05 -0.09 -20.61
N THR A 162 8.66 0.83 -19.73
CA THR A 162 9.57 1.68 -18.95
C THR A 162 9.59 1.24 -17.49
N HIS A 163 10.78 1.24 -16.87
CA HIS A 163 10.98 0.78 -15.49
C HIS A 163 10.07 1.47 -14.46
N GLY A 164 10.20 2.79 -14.25
CA GLY A 164 9.38 3.52 -13.25
C GLY A 164 7.85 3.32 -13.39
N PRO A 165 7.26 3.58 -14.57
CA PRO A 165 5.84 3.32 -14.79
C PRO A 165 5.46 1.84 -14.60
N GLY A 166 6.36 0.90 -14.90
CA GLY A 166 6.16 -0.53 -14.68
C GLY A 166 6.16 -0.90 -13.19
N GLU A 167 7.03 -0.28 -12.39
CA GLU A 167 7.03 -0.43 -10.93
C GLU A 167 5.72 0.09 -10.33
N ASN A 168 5.27 1.28 -10.75
CA ASN A 168 3.97 1.81 -10.35
C ASN A 168 2.84 0.85 -10.72
N TYR A 169 2.86 0.32 -11.94
CA TYR A 169 1.83 -0.59 -12.42
C TYR A 169 1.77 -1.87 -11.59
N MET A 170 2.92 -2.43 -11.20
CA MET A 170 2.94 -3.62 -10.33
C MET A 170 2.42 -3.31 -8.92
N SER A 171 2.78 -2.17 -8.37
CA SER A 171 2.43 -1.80 -6.99
C SER A 171 1.01 -1.27 -6.85
N THR A 172 0.46 -0.61 -7.87
CA THR A 172 -0.82 0.14 -7.79
C THR A 172 -1.86 -0.27 -8.84
N GLY A 173 -1.46 -1.00 -9.89
CA GLY A 173 -2.31 -1.29 -11.06
C GLY A 173 -2.36 -0.17 -12.11
N PHE A 174 -1.68 0.96 -11.86
CA PHE A 174 -1.66 2.12 -12.76
C PHE A 174 -0.22 2.52 -13.09
N THR A 175 0.01 2.98 -14.33
CA THR A 175 1.32 3.49 -14.74
C THR A 175 1.60 4.90 -14.22
N LEU A 176 0.54 5.65 -13.88
CA LEU A 176 0.59 7.01 -13.34
C LEU A 176 0.71 6.98 -11.81
N ASP A 177 1.28 8.05 -11.26
CA ASP A 177 1.41 8.24 -9.81
C ASP A 177 0.06 8.60 -9.16
N GLY A 178 0.01 8.53 -7.82
CA GLY A 178 -1.11 8.99 -7.00
C GLY A 178 -2.12 7.91 -6.63
N PHE A 179 -1.96 6.68 -7.11
CA PHE A 179 -2.80 5.55 -6.75
C PHE A 179 -2.26 4.81 -5.52
N PRO A 180 -3.14 4.27 -4.65
CA PRO A 180 -2.70 3.51 -3.49
C PRO A 180 -2.02 2.20 -3.90
N SER A 181 -0.96 1.86 -3.19
CA SER A 181 -0.29 0.58 -3.33
C SER A 181 -1.16 -0.60 -2.87
N VAL A 182 -0.83 -1.82 -3.32
CA VAL A 182 -1.52 -3.05 -2.90
C VAL A 182 -1.52 -3.24 -1.38
N GLY A 183 -0.43 -2.88 -0.69
CA GLY A 183 -0.35 -2.95 0.77
C GLY A 183 -1.26 -1.93 1.45
N ALA A 184 -1.35 -0.71 0.91
CA ALA A 184 -2.27 0.31 1.41
C ALA A 184 -3.74 -0.11 1.21
N TRP A 185 -4.10 -0.64 0.05
CA TRP A 185 -5.44 -1.19 -0.19
C TRP A 185 -5.79 -2.35 0.75
N THR A 186 -4.83 -3.26 0.96
CA THR A 186 -5.03 -4.43 1.83
C THR A 186 -5.28 -4.01 3.27
N THR A 187 -4.47 -3.10 3.80
CA THR A 187 -4.61 -2.61 5.18
C THR A 187 -5.81 -1.68 5.37
N TYR A 188 -6.18 -0.90 4.36
CA TYR A 188 -7.44 -0.15 4.36
C TYR A 188 -8.64 -1.08 4.46
N ALA A 189 -8.69 -2.11 3.62
CA ALA A 189 -9.82 -3.03 3.55
C ALA A 189 -9.91 -3.96 4.78
N LEU A 190 -8.78 -4.49 5.25
CA LEU A 190 -8.74 -5.59 6.24
C LEU A 190 -8.16 -5.20 7.60
N GLY A 191 -7.45 -4.07 7.71
CA GLY A 191 -6.73 -3.72 8.92
C GLY A 191 -5.59 -4.69 9.24
N SER A 192 -5.25 -4.81 10.53
CA SER A 192 -4.21 -5.67 11.10
C SER A 192 -4.68 -6.24 12.42
N GLU A 193 -4.33 -7.51 12.68
CA GLU A 193 -4.50 -8.15 14.00
C GLU A 193 -3.37 -7.73 14.97
N CYS A 194 -2.27 -7.18 14.46
CA CYS A 194 -1.16 -6.68 15.26
C CYS A 194 -1.42 -5.23 15.72
N ASP A 195 -1.33 -5.00 17.03
CA ASP A 195 -1.50 -3.68 17.65
C ASP A 195 -0.17 -2.90 17.75
N ASP A 196 0.95 -3.61 17.83
CA ASP A 196 2.26 -3.06 18.24
C ASP A 196 3.22 -2.81 17.07
N LEU A 197 2.89 -3.27 15.87
CA LEU A 197 3.68 -3.09 14.65
C LEU A 197 2.83 -2.48 13.52
N PRO A 198 3.46 -1.79 12.55
CA PRO A 198 2.74 -1.29 11.39
C PRO A 198 2.07 -2.41 10.60
N ALA A 199 0.81 -2.20 10.24
CA ALA A 199 0.04 -3.11 9.38
C ALA A 199 0.67 -3.31 7.98
N PHE A 200 1.46 -2.33 7.52
CA PHE A 200 2.16 -2.37 6.25
C PHE A 200 3.60 -1.88 6.41
N VAL A 201 4.55 -2.81 6.29
CA VAL A 201 5.98 -2.53 6.33
C VAL A 201 6.56 -2.64 4.93
N ALA A 202 7.33 -1.63 4.52
CA ALA A 202 8.17 -1.70 3.34
C ALA A 202 9.61 -1.96 3.79
N ILE A 203 10.27 -2.97 3.24
CA ILE A 203 11.66 -3.31 3.58
C ILE A 203 12.55 -3.00 2.37
N PRO A 204 13.18 -1.81 2.30
CA PRO A 204 14.07 -1.47 1.20
C PRO A 204 15.31 -2.37 1.14
N ASP A 205 15.77 -2.66 -0.08
CA ASP A 205 17.02 -3.37 -0.33
C ASP A 205 18.22 -2.57 0.22
N PRO A 206 19.31 -3.21 0.67
CA PRO A 206 20.51 -2.48 1.13
C PRO A 206 21.11 -1.53 0.09
N ARG A 207 20.85 -1.77 -1.21
CA ARG A 207 21.29 -0.91 -2.32
C ARG A 207 20.44 0.35 -2.49
N GLY A 208 19.24 0.40 -1.90
CA GLY A 208 18.36 1.55 -1.94
C GLY A 208 16.89 1.21 -2.22
N VAL A 209 16.15 2.24 -2.60
CA VAL A 209 14.72 2.16 -2.93
C VAL A 209 14.52 1.93 -4.44
N PRO A 210 13.40 1.32 -4.86
CA PRO A 210 13.01 1.23 -6.28
C PRO A 210 12.90 2.62 -6.93
N GLN A 211 12.88 2.68 -8.27
CA GLN A 211 12.81 3.95 -9.01
C GLN A 211 11.56 4.76 -8.68
N SER A 212 10.43 4.10 -8.52
CA SER A 212 9.16 4.74 -8.12
C SER A 212 9.08 5.03 -6.62
N SER A 213 10.14 4.69 -5.86
CA SER A 213 10.32 5.05 -4.45
C SER A 213 9.05 4.81 -3.62
N ILE A 214 8.59 5.83 -2.89
CA ILE A 214 7.41 5.79 -2.02
C ILE A 214 6.12 5.34 -2.71
N ASN A 215 5.99 5.45 -4.02
CA ASN A 215 4.77 5.02 -4.72
C ASN A 215 4.57 3.51 -4.63
N ASN A 216 5.63 2.73 -4.42
CA ASN A 216 5.53 1.29 -4.22
C ASN A 216 4.83 0.90 -2.90
N TRP A 217 4.79 1.81 -1.92
CA TRP A 217 4.16 1.58 -0.62
C TRP A 217 3.35 2.79 -0.12
N GLY A 218 2.90 3.63 -1.05
CA GLY A 218 2.17 4.86 -0.73
C GLY A 218 0.67 4.60 -0.56
N PRO A 219 -0.04 5.46 0.20
CA PRO A 219 -1.48 5.39 0.38
C PRO A 219 -2.24 6.04 -0.78
N GLY A 220 -1.57 6.77 -1.68
CA GLY A 220 -2.24 7.52 -2.73
C GLY A 220 -3.27 8.49 -2.15
N PHE A 221 -4.52 8.35 -2.57
CA PHE A 221 -5.65 9.12 -2.04
C PHE A 221 -6.30 8.51 -0.77
N LEU A 222 -5.83 7.36 -0.28
CA LEU A 222 -6.28 6.83 1.01
C LEU A 222 -5.71 7.66 2.17
N PRO A 223 -6.32 7.60 3.36
CA PRO A 223 -5.80 8.29 4.54
C PRO A 223 -4.33 7.98 4.82
N ALA A 224 -3.57 9.00 5.24
CA ALA A 224 -2.11 8.93 5.40
C ALA A 224 -1.63 7.80 6.35
N MET A 225 -2.47 7.36 7.26
CA MET A 225 -2.20 6.23 8.14
C MET A 225 -1.97 4.89 7.42
N PHE A 226 -2.49 4.70 6.20
CA PHE A 226 -2.25 3.48 5.40
C PHE A 226 -0.94 3.55 4.60
N GLN A 227 -0.10 4.55 4.87
CA GLN A 227 1.25 4.65 4.34
C GLN A 227 2.09 3.49 4.85
N GLY A 228 2.75 2.77 3.94
CA GLY A 228 3.72 1.76 4.32
C GLY A 228 4.89 2.40 5.07
N THR A 229 5.34 1.75 6.14
CA THR A 229 6.43 2.23 6.99
C THR A 229 7.77 1.66 6.47
N PRO A 230 8.66 2.49 5.88
CA PRO A 230 9.90 1.99 5.31
C PRO A 230 11.02 1.89 6.36
N PHE A 231 11.56 0.69 6.56
CA PHE A 231 12.80 0.47 7.32
C PHE A 231 13.42 -0.88 6.97
N ASN A 232 14.70 -1.05 7.26
CA ASN A 232 15.39 -2.32 7.02
C ASN A 232 16.41 -2.61 8.13
N ALA A 233 17.12 -3.73 8.01
CA ALA A 233 18.05 -4.18 9.05
C ALA A 233 19.28 -3.27 9.22
N GLN A 234 19.61 -2.42 8.24
CA GLN A 234 20.73 -1.46 8.33
C GLN A 234 20.25 -0.04 8.71
N GLN A 235 19.02 0.31 8.36
CA GLN A 235 18.41 1.61 8.56
C GLN A 235 17.12 1.44 9.36
N PRO A 236 17.22 1.49 10.71
CA PRO A 236 16.05 1.40 11.56
C PRO A 236 15.16 2.63 11.40
N ILE A 237 13.96 2.53 11.98
CA ILE A 237 12.99 3.61 11.99
C ILE A 237 13.60 4.84 12.67
N ARG A 238 13.55 5.99 11.99
CA ARG A 238 14.13 7.24 12.48
C ARG A 238 13.35 7.76 13.67
N TYR A 239 14.06 8.40 14.61
CA TYR A 239 13.48 9.07 15.78
C TYR A 239 12.64 8.17 16.68
N LEU A 240 12.91 6.86 16.65
CA LEU A 240 12.21 5.90 17.50
C LEU A 240 12.70 5.94 18.96
N GLN A 241 13.94 6.35 19.21
CA GLN A 241 14.48 6.45 20.56
C GLN A 241 14.09 7.80 21.18
N PRO A 242 13.48 7.81 22.40
CA PRO A 242 13.22 9.06 23.10
C PRO A 242 14.55 9.76 23.47
N PRO A 243 14.58 11.11 23.52
CA PRO A 243 15.75 11.84 23.99
C PRO A 243 16.11 11.43 25.43
N ALA A 244 17.40 11.22 25.71
CA ALA A 244 17.86 10.82 27.05
C ALA A 244 17.53 11.83 28.17
N SER A 245 17.16 13.06 27.81
CA SER A 245 16.74 14.11 28.74
C SER A 245 15.28 14.00 29.19
N ILE A 246 14.49 13.10 28.60
CA ILE A 246 13.06 12.92 28.92
C ILE A 246 12.92 11.59 29.66
N SER A 247 12.41 11.64 30.89
CA SER A 247 12.09 10.42 31.65
C SER A 247 10.84 9.73 31.11
N ALA A 248 10.69 8.43 31.39
CA ALA A 248 9.50 7.68 30.99
C ALA A 248 8.20 8.28 31.56
N ASP A 249 8.23 8.76 32.82
CA ASP A 249 7.08 9.39 33.46
C ASP A 249 6.70 10.72 32.78
N GLU A 250 7.69 11.51 32.36
CA GLU A 250 7.46 12.76 31.61
C GLU A 250 6.89 12.49 30.21
N ASP A 251 7.37 11.45 29.50
CA ASP A 251 6.81 11.03 28.21
C ASP A 251 5.33 10.60 28.37
N LEU A 252 5.05 9.74 29.35
CA LEU A 252 3.69 9.29 29.66
C LEU A 252 2.77 10.45 29.99
N ALA A 253 3.19 11.36 30.88
CA ALA A 253 2.39 12.53 31.24
C ALA A 253 2.13 13.47 30.05
N THR A 254 3.14 13.67 29.19
CA THR A 254 3.01 14.46 27.96
C THR A 254 2.00 13.83 27.01
N ARG A 255 2.05 12.51 26.83
CA ARG A 255 1.16 11.77 25.94
C ARG A 255 -0.27 11.74 26.45
N ASP A 256 -0.48 11.60 27.76
CA ASP A 256 -1.81 11.70 28.36
C ASP A 256 -2.40 13.11 28.22
N PHE A 257 -1.58 14.16 28.34
CA PHE A 257 -2.02 15.52 28.07
C PHE A 257 -2.40 15.73 26.60
N LEU A 258 -1.59 15.23 25.66
CA LEU A 258 -1.91 15.27 24.24
C LEU A 258 -3.18 14.49 23.91
N ARG A 259 -3.39 13.31 24.51
CA ARG A 259 -4.61 12.52 24.35
C ARG A 259 -5.85 13.33 24.74
N ARG A 260 -5.82 14.00 25.89
CA ARG A 260 -6.92 14.87 26.35
C ARG A 260 -7.23 16.02 25.39
N LEU A 261 -6.19 16.64 24.80
CA LEU A 261 -6.38 17.70 23.81
C LEU A 261 -7.01 17.16 22.52
N ASN A 262 -6.55 15.99 22.08
CA ASN A 262 -7.02 15.30 20.90
C ASN A 262 -8.48 14.84 21.04
N GLU A 263 -8.85 14.24 22.18
CA GLU A 263 -10.23 13.83 22.50
C GLU A 263 -11.18 15.03 22.44
N ARG A 264 -10.81 16.14 23.09
CA ARG A 264 -11.62 17.37 23.07
C ARG A 264 -11.77 17.96 21.67
N HIS A 265 -10.74 17.85 20.83
CA HIS A 265 -10.84 18.28 19.43
C HIS A 265 -11.77 17.37 18.64
N LEU A 266 -11.67 16.05 18.82
CA LEU A 266 -12.51 15.08 18.15
C LEU A 266 -13.99 15.27 18.52
N GLU A 267 -14.30 15.59 19.78
CA GLU A 267 -15.65 15.95 20.22
C GLU A 267 -16.21 17.17 19.45
N ALA A 268 -15.37 18.16 19.17
CA ALA A 268 -15.77 19.36 18.42
C ALA A 268 -15.90 19.10 16.90
N PHE A 269 -15.17 18.12 16.36
CA PHE A 269 -15.09 17.81 14.93
C PHE A 269 -15.20 16.30 14.67
N PRO A 270 -16.34 15.65 14.97
CA PRO A 270 -16.49 14.19 14.93
C PRO A 270 -16.31 13.59 13.52
N GLY A 271 -16.39 14.39 12.45
CA GLY A 271 -16.16 13.96 11.08
C GLY A 271 -14.72 14.09 10.56
N ASP A 272 -13.79 14.66 11.35
CA ASP A 272 -12.40 14.83 10.91
C ASP A 272 -11.58 13.55 11.10
N THR A 273 -11.68 12.67 10.11
CA THR A 273 -10.91 11.42 10.04
C THR A 273 -9.41 11.65 9.82
N THR A 274 -9.00 12.84 9.38
CA THR A 274 -7.59 13.17 9.13
C THR A 274 -6.83 13.37 10.44
N LEU A 275 -7.42 14.10 11.40
CA LEU A 275 -6.81 14.24 12.72
C LEU A 275 -6.72 12.90 13.43
N ALA A 276 -7.79 12.12 13.44
CA ALA A 276 -7.83 10.81 14.07
C ALA A 276 -6.75 9.87 13.51
N ALA A 277 -6.58 9.84 12.18
CA ALA A 277 -5.50 9.10 11.52
C ALA A 277 -4.09 9.54 11.94
N ARG A 278 -3.88 10.84 12.20
CA ARG A 278 -2.59 11.36 12.71
C ARG A 278 -2.34 10.93 14.15
N ILE A 279 -3.36 10.97 14.99
CA ILE A 279 -3.27 10.54 16.40
C ILE A 279 -2.89 9.06 16.46
N ALA A 280 -3.61 8.21 15.71
CA ALA A 280 -3.34 6.78 15.65
C ALA A 280 -1.91 6.48 15.16
N SER A 281 -1.42 7.22 14.16
CA SER A 281 -0.04 7.10 13.69
C SER A 281 0.99 7.42 14.78
N TYR A 282 0.77 8.45 15.60
CA TYR A 282 1.68 8.79 16.71
C TYR A 282 1.65 7.78 17.84
N GLU A 283 0.47 7.26 18.18
CA GLU A 283 0.34 6.22 19.20
C GLU A 283 0.99 4.91 18.75
N LEU A 284 0.83 4.54 17.48
CA LEU A 284 1.53 3.41 16.87
C LEU A 284 3.05 3.60 16.93
N ALA A 285 3.56 4.76 16.50
CA ALA A 285 4.99 5.07 16.57
C ALA A 285 5.55 4.91 17.99
N ALA A 286 4.72 5.19 18.98
CA ALA A 286 5.11 5.13 20.36
C ALA A 286 5.03 3.70 20.96
N ARG A 287 4.10 2.85 20.50
CA ARG A 287 4.13 1.40 20.78
C ARG A 287 5.33 0.72 20.10
N MET A 288 5.65 1.16 18.89
CA MET A 288 6.81 0.69 18.13
C MET A 288 8.14 0.93 18.86
N GLN A 289 8.24 1.90 19.77
CA GLN A 289 9.46 2.11 20.56
C GLN A 289 9.82 0.91 21.43
N LEU A 290 8.83 0.10 21.83
CA LEU A 290 9.04 -1.11 22.61
C LEU A 290 9.24 -2.34 21.72
N SER A 291 8.44 -2.48 20.67
CA SER A 291 8.40 -3.68 19.83
C SER A 291 9.49 -3.73 18.74
N VAL A 292 9.79 -2.59 18.09
CA VAL A 292 10.72 -2.56 16.95
C VAL A 292 12.18 -2.84 17.34
N PRO A 293 12.72 -2.36 18.48
CA PRO A 293 14.07 -2.74 18.90
C PRO A 293 14.22 -4.26 19.05
N GLU A 294 13.22 -4.94 19.62
CA GLU A 294 13.23 -6.39 19.77
C GLU A 294 13.25 -7.09 18.41
N VAL A 295 12.37 -6.69 17.49
CA VAL A 295 12.26 -7.29 16.15
C VAL A 295 13.49 -6.98 15.27
N SER A 296 14.12 -5.82 15.47
CA SER A 296 15.30 -5.38 14.71
C SER A 296 16.62 -5.88 15.28
N ASP A 297 16.64 -6.43 16.51
CA ASP A 297 17.83 -7.03 17.12
C ASP A 297 18.14 -8.39 16.51
N LEU A 298 18.67 -8.39 15.29
CA LEU A 298 19.02 -9.61 14.57
C LEU A 298 20.24 -10.33 15.16
N ASP A 299 20.97 -9.70 16.07
CA ASP A 299 22.17 -10.30 16.66
C ASP A 299 21.79 -11.31 17.77
N SER A 300 20.54 -11.27 18.22
CA SER A 300 19.92 -12.31 19.06
C SER A 300 19.57 -13.60 18.31
N GLU A 301 19.64 -13.62 16.98
CA GLU A 301 19.33 -14.82 16.18
C GLU A 301 20.39 -15.92 16.35
N PRO A 302 19.98 -17.20 16.42
CA PRO A 302 20.93 -18.28 16.48
C PRO A 302 21.90 -18.27 15.29
N GLU A 303 23.17 -18.52 15.55
CA GLU A 303 24.24 -18.47 14.53
C GLU A 303 23.97 -19.38 13.32
N HIS A 304 23.30 -20.52 13.53
CA HIS A 304 22.90 -21.42 12.45
C HIS A 304 21.83 -20.81 11.53
N VAL A 305 20.96 -19.94 12.04
CA VAL A 305 19.96 -19.19 11.24
C VAL A 305 20.66 -18.11 10.43
N LEU A 306 21.57 -17.36 11.04
CA LEU A 306 22.38 -16.35 10.34
C LEU A 306 23.12 -16.96 9.14
N ARG A 307 23.78 -18.11 9.35
CA ARG A 307 24.42 -18.91 8.30
C ARG A 307 23.45 -19.41 7.23
N MET A 308 22.29 -19.92 7.64
CA MET A 308 21.28 -20.46 6.71
C MET A 308 20.81 -19.39 5.72
N TYR A 309 20.57 -18.17 6.20
CA TYR A 309 20.18 -17.04 5.36
C TYR A 309 21.36 -16.43 4.59
N GLY A 310 22.60 -16.68 5.02
CA GLY A 310 23.80 -16.03 4.48
C GLY A 310 23.99 -14.59 4.98
N ALA A 311 23.52 -14.31 6.20
CA ALA A 311 23.68 -13.02 6.88
C ALA A 311 25.13 -12.76 7.35
N ASP A 312 25.98 -13.79 7.28
CA ASP A 312 27.41 -13.78 7.60
C ASP A 312 28.31 -13.75 6.36
N ASP A 313 27.75 -13.57 5.17
CA ASP A 313 28.51 -13.52 3.91
C ASP A 313 29.47 -12.32 3.88
N ALA A 314 30.67 -12.52 3.33
CA ALA A 314 31.67 -11.46 3.17
C ALA A 314 31.17 -10.32 2.25
N ASN A 315 30.25 -10.62 1.34
CA ASN A 315 29.57 -9.62 0.54
C ASN A 315 28.50 -8.92 1.38
N THR A 316 28.78 -7.68 1.77
CA THR A 316 27.91 -6.86 2.62
C THR A 316 26.52 -6.61 2.03
N ILE A 317 26.37 -6.58 0.70
CA ILE A 317 25.06 -6.42 0.04
C ILE A 317 24.24 -7.70 0.22
N LYS A 318 24.87 -8.86 0.01
CA LYS A 318 24.21 -10.17 0.17
C LYS A 318 23.84 -10.42 1.63
N ALA A 319 24.78 -10.20 2.54
CA ALA A 319 24.54 -10.29 3.98
C ALA A 319 23.44 -9.30 4.42
N GLY A 320 23.43 -8.09 3.88
CA GLY A 320 22.39 -7.10 4.17
C GLY A 320 21.01 -7.53 3.70
N PHE A 321 20.89 -8.12 2.51
CA PHE A 321 19.64 -8.65 1.99
C PHE A 321 19.16 -9.84 2.82
N ALA A 322 20.07 -10.74 3.19
CA ALA A 322 19.78 -11.87 4.09
C ALA A 322 19.25 -11.40 5.45
N ARG A 323 19.86 -10.37 6.05
CA ARG A 323 19.36 -9.73 7.28
C ARG A 323 17.96 -9.15 7.10
N ASN A 324 17.65 -8.56 5.95
CA ASN A 324 16.30 -8.09 5.64
C ASN A 324 15.28 -9.24 5.52
N CYS A 325 15.67 -10.40 4.99
CA CYS A 325 14.82 -11.59 4.98
C CYS A 325 14.54 -12.12 6.39
N ILE A 326 15.53 -12.09 7.28
CA ILE A 326 15.34 -12.44 8.70
C ILE A 326 14.40 -11.43 9.38
N LEU A 327 14.62 -10.12 9.17
CA LEU A 327 13.73 -9.07 9.67
C LEU A 327 12.28 -9.30 9.21
N ALA A 328 12.07 -9.60 7.92
CA ALA A 328 10.75 -9.92 7.37
C ALA A 328 10.10 -11.12 8.09
N ARG A 329 10.85 -12.20 8.32
CA ARG A 329 10.37 -13.36 9.08
C ARG A 329 9.91 -12.96 10.48
N ARG A 330 10.74 -12.22 11.22
CA ARG A 330 10.42 -11.80 12.60
C ARG A 330 9.21 -10.87 12.67
N LEU A 331 9.05 -9.98 11.69
CA LEU A 331 7.88 -9.12 11.56
C LEU A 331 6.60 -9.92 11.30
N LEU A 332 6.69 -11.03 10.55
CA LEU A 332 5.54 -11.89 10.29
C LEU A 332 5.22 -12.77 11.51
N GLU A 333 6.22 -13.28 12.23
CA GLU A 333 6.05 -14.12 13.43
C GLU A 333 5.43 -13.37 14.62
N ARG A 334 5.41 -12.03 14.59
CA ARG A 334 4.83 -11.13 15.60
C ARG A 334 3.43 -10.68 15.22
#